data_AF-A0A7V9KE18-F1
#
_entry.id   AF-A0A7V9KE18-F1
#
_cell.length_a   1.000
_cell.length_b   1.000
_cell.length_c   1.000
_cell.angle_alpha   90.00
_cell.angle_beta   90.00
_cell.angle_gamma   90.00
#
_symmetry.space_group_name_H-M   'P 1'
#
loop_
_entity.id
_entity.type
_entity.pdbx_description
1 polymer ?
#
loop_
_entity_poly.entity_id
_entity_poly.type
_entity_poly.pdbx_seq_one_letter_code
_entity_poly.pdbx_strand_id
1 'polypeptide(L)'
;LRVAAEEFERAERRLWERLGDQLSELSALGPVAVWGAGAKGVTFANQLDPSAQALACVVDLNPAKQGGFLPGTGHRILSPRELDGEGIATAILLNPNYEQEIRDMLAGSQSSVNLVLTDQVGAIS
;
A
#
# COMPACT_ATOMS: atom_id res chain seq x y z
N LEU A 1 17.09 7.04 28.43
CA LEU A 1 16.87 7.95 27.28
C LEU A 1 17.65 7.50 26.04
N ARG A 2 18.99 7.41 26.09
CA ARG A 2 19.79 6.94 24.94
C ARG A 2 19.44 5.53 24.43
N VAL A 3 19.30 4.56 25.33
CA VAL A 3 18.95 3.16 24.97
C VAL A 3 17.59 3.06 24.28
N ALA A 4 16.56 3.75 24.81
CA ALA A 4 15.22 3.76 24.22
C ALA A 4 15.19 4.40 22.81
N ALA A 5 16.01 5.43 22.57
CA ALA A 5 16.15 6.02 21.23
C ALA A 5 16.81 5.04 20.25
N GLU A 6 17.90 4.37 20.66
CA GLU A 6 18.59 3.36 19.84
C GLU A 6 17.71 2.11 19.57
N GLU A 7 16.80 1.76 20.49
CA GLU A 7 15.81 0.69 20.28
C GLU A 7 14.73 1.09 19.29
N PHE A 8 14.23 2.32 19.38
CA PHE A 8 13.25 2.86 18.46
C PHE A 8 13.80 2.93 17.03
N GLU A 9 15.00 3.48 16.83
CA GLU A 9 15.65 3.55 15.51
C GLU A 9 15.86 2.16 14.90
N ARG A 10 16.20 1.17 15.73
CA ARG A 10 16.34 -0.23 15.27
C ARG A 10 15.00 -0.85 14.91
N ALA A 11 13.96 -0.59 15.68
CA ALA A 11 12.62 -1.09 15.40
C ALA A 11 12.04 -0.48 14.11
N GLU A 12 12.22 0.83 13.91
CA GLU A 12 11.82 1.55 12.71
C GLU A 12 12.55 1.04 11.47
N ARG A 13 13.89 0.90 11.54
CA ARG A 13 14.66 0.37 10.42
C ARG A 13 14.19 -1.03 10.01
N ARG A 14 14.00 -1.92 10.99
CA ARG A 14 13.49 -3.28 10.74
C ARG A 14 12.08 -3.28 10.17
N LEU A 15 11.24 -2.31 10.54
CA LEU A 15 9.91 -2.18 9.96
C LEU A 15 10.02 -1.82 8.48
N TRP A 16 10.82 -0.81 8.13
CA TRP A 16 10.99 -0.40 6.74
C TRP A 16 11.66 -1.45 5.87
N GLU A 17 12.65 -2.17 6.40
CA GLU A 17 13.26 -3.33 5.71
C GLU A 17 12.20 -4.38 5.37
N ARG A 18 11.40 -4.82 6.37
CA ARG A 18 10.34 -5.82 6.13
C ARG A 18 9.29 -5.35 5.14
N LEU A 19 8.86 -4.08 5.22
CA LEU A 19 7.87 -3.53 4.28
C LEU A 19 8.44 -3.42 2.86
N GLY A 20 9.72 -3.11 2.72
CA GLY A 20 10.43 -3.10 1.44
C GLY A 20 10.51 -4.49 0.82
N ASP A 21 10.92 -5.50 1.60
CA ASP A 21 10.97 -6.89 1.17
C ASP A 21 9.58 -7.37 0.71
N GLN A 22 8.54 -7.10 1.52
CA GLN A 22 7.16 -7.44 1.18
C GLN A 22 6.70 -6.77 -0.12
N LEU A 23 7.00 -5.48 -0.33
CA LEU A 23 6.66 -4.80 -1.57
C LEU A 23 7.37 -5.43 -2.77
N SER A 24 8.65 -5.78 -2.61
CA SER A 24 9.42 -6.46 -3.66
C SER A 24 8.82 -7.83 -4.01
N GLU A 25 8.42 -8.62 -3.02
CA GLU A 25 7.80 -9.93 -3.24
C GLU A 25 6.45 -9.79 -3.95
N LEU A 26 5.59 -8.88 -3.49
CA LEU A 26 4.27 -8.67 -4.09
C LEU A 26 4.37 -8.13 -5.52
N SER A 27 5.28 -7.18 -5.78
CA SER A 27 5.48 -6.61 -7.12
C SER A 27 6.06 -7.61 -8.12
N ALA A 28 6.77 -8.63 -7.66
CA ALA A 28 7.21 -9.74 -8.49
C ALA A 28 6.05 -10.68 -8.92
N LEU A 29 4.95 -10.71 -8.16
CA LEU A 29 3.76 -11.51 -8.46
C LEU A 29 2.74 -10.79 -9.36
N GLY A 30 2.82 -9.46 -9.46
CA GLY A 30 1.97 -8.66 -10.33
C GLY A 30 1.89 -7.19 -9.90
N PRO A 31 1.14 -6.35 -10.63
CA PRO A 31 1.01 -4.93 -10.30
C PRO A 31 0.40 -4.70 -8.91
N VAL A 32 1.08 -3.90 -8.10
CA VAL A 32 0.70 -3.61 -6.71
C VAL A 32 0.19 -2.18 -6.58
N ALA A 33 -0.90 -2.01 -5.84
CA ALA A 33 -1.37 -0.72 -5.39
C ALA A 33 -1.23 -0.56 -3.87
N VAL A 34 -1.15 0.67 -3.40
CA VAL A 34 -1.31 1.01 -1.97
C VAL A 34 -2.66 1.66 -1.76
N TRP A 35 -3.39 1.21 -0.74
CA TRP A 35 -4.70 1.76 -0.38
C TRP A 35 -4.56 2.93 0.62
N GLY A 36 -4.89 4.12 0.14
CA GLY A 36 -5.00 5.37 0.88
C GLY A 36 -3.99 6.42 0.43
N ALA A 37 -4.43 7.47 -0.26
CA ALA A 37 -3.63 8.65 -0.61
C ALA A 37 -3.58 9.68 0.54
N GLY A 38 -3.55 9.21 1.78
CA GLY A 38 -3.38 10.02 2.99
C GLY A 38 -1.94 10.00 3.50
N ALA A 39 -1.71 10.52 4.70
CA ALA A 39 -0.36 10.61 5.28
C ALA A 39 0.40 9.26 5.25
N LYS A 40 -0.24 8.15 5.64
CA LYS A 40 0.38 6.82 5.61
C LYS A 40 0.83 6.39 4.22
N GLY A 41 -0.03 6.54 3.20
CA GLY A 41 0.31 6.16 1.83
C GLY A 41 1.36 7.06 1.21
N VAL A 42 1.30 8.37 1.49
CA VAL A 42 2.34 9.32 1.10
C VAL A 42 3.69 8.91 1.71
N THR A 43 3.74 8.68 3.03
CA THR A 43 4.97 8.26 3.70
C THR A 43 5.48 6.93 3.17
N PHE A 44 4.62 5.93 3.01
CA PHE A 44 4.98 4.62 2.49
C PHE A 44 5.60 4.71 1.10
N ALA A 45 4.93 5.38 0.16
CA ALA A 45 5.42 5.51 -1.21
C ALA A 45 6.72 6.32 -1.28
N ASN A 46 6.83 7.45 -0.56
CA ASN A 46 8.06 8.23 -0.54
C ASN A 46 9.24 7.47 0.06
N GLN A 47 8.99 6.59 1.04
CA GLN A 47 10.04 5.84 1.71
C GLN A 47 10.50 4.60 0.94
N LEU A 48 9.56 3.89 0.31
CA LEU A 48 9.81 2.57 -0.29
C LEU A 48 9.80 2.56 -1.82
N ASP A 49 9.18 3.55 -2.45
CA ASP A 49 9.16 3.66 -3.91
C ASP A 49 9.29 5.12 -4.39
N PRO A 50 10.39 5.80 -4.05
CA PRO A 50 10.59 7.22 -4.39
C PRO A 50 10.67 7.46 -5.91
N SER A 51 10.93 6.42 -6.71
CA SER A 51 11.08 6.50 -8.17
C SER A 51 9.85 5.99 -8.94
N ALA A 52 8.78 5.59 -8.24
CA ALA A 52 7.55 5.06 -8.82
C ALA A 52 7.77 3.88 -9.78
N GLN A 53 8.51 2.87 -9.32
CA GLN A 53 8.86 1.67 -10.09
C GLN A 53 8.22 0.40 -9.55
N ALA A 54 7.89 0.34 -8.26
CA ALA A 54 7.35 -0.85 -7.60
C ALA A 54 5.82 -0.81 -7.45
N LEU A 55 5.25 0.36 -7.20
CA LEU A 55 3.81 0.57 -7.11
C LEU A 55 3.26 1.03 -8.45
N ALA A 56 2.23 0.34 -8.94
CA ALA A 56 1.52 0.74 -10.14
C ALA A 56 0.66 2.00 -9.89
N CYS A 57 0.04 2.11 -8.72
CA CYS A 57 -0.81 3.24 -8.35
C CYS A 57 -1.07 3.33 -6.85
N VAL A 58 -1.78 4.39 -6.45
CA VAL A 58 -2.43 4.52 -5.14
C VAL A 58 -3.94 4.50 -5.35
N VAL A 59 -4.69 3.90 -4.42
CA VAL A 59 -6.15 3.91 -4.43
C VAL A 59 -6.65 4.78 -3.30
N ASP A 60 -7.68 5.60 -3.52
CA ASP A 60 -8.35 6.33 -2.44
C ASP A 60 -9.85 6.43 -2.70
N LEU A 61 -10.65 6.37 -1.63
CA LEU A 61 -12.10 6.49 -1.69
C LEU A 61 -12.55 7.94 -1.92
N ASN A 62 -11.74 8.92 -1.54
CA ASN A 62 -12.07 10.32 -1.68
C ASN A 62 -12.05 10.74 -3.17
N PRO A 63 -13.22 11.06 -3.79
CA PRO A 63 -13.29 11.42 -5.20
C PRO A 63 -12.47 12.67 -5.55
N ALA A 64 -12.25 13.57 -4.58
CA ALA A 64 -11.47 14.78 -4.81
C ALA A 64 -9.98 14.51 -5.03
N LYS A 65 -9.47 13.32 -4.67
CA LYS A 65 -8.07 12.93 -4.91
C LYS A 65 -7.88 12.12 -6.20
N GLN A 66 -8.93 11.45 -6.66
CA GLN A 66 -8.90 10.55 -7.81
C GLN A 66 -8.57 11.31 -9.10
N GLY A 67 -7.85 10.66 -10.01
CA GLY A 67 -7.32 11.29 -11.22
C GLY A 67 -6.15 12.24 -10.98
N GLY A 68 -5.84 12.54 -9.71
CA GLY A 68 -4.65 13.27 -9.29
C GLY A 68 -3.43 12.37 -9.11
N PHE A 69 -2.41 12.92 -8.46
CA PHE A 69 -1.14 12.26 -8.22
C PHE A 69 -0.69 12.40 -6.77
N LEU A 70 -0.01 11.37 -6.27
CA LEU A 70 0.52 11.35 -4.92
C LEU A 70 1.69 12.34 -4.79
N PRO A 71 1.71 13.20 -3.76
CA PRO A 71 2.80 14.15 -3.57
C PRO A 71 4.14 13.44 -3.32
N GLY A 72 5.20 13.99 -3.91
CA GLY A 72 6.59 13.50 -3.80
C GLY A 72 6.95 12.48 -4.87
N THR A 73 6.14 11.42 -5.03
CA THR A 73 6.45 10.29 -5.93
C THR A 73 5.70 10.29 -7.25
N GLY A 74 4.57 11.00 -7.34
CA GLY A 74 3.83 11.15 -8.60
C GLY A 74 3.02 9.92 -9.02
N HIS A 75 2.74 8.97 -8.12
CA HIS A 75 1.85 7.85 -8.41
C HIS A 75 0.43 8.34 -8.71
N ARG A 76 -0.22 7.81 -9.77
CA ARG A 76 -1.64 8.10 -10.05
C ARG A 76 -2.52 7.64 -8.90
N ILE A 77 -3.53 8.44 -8.55
CA ILE A 77 -4.54 8.08 -7.56
C ILE A 77 -5.79 7.61 -8.28
N LEU A 78 -6.13 6.34 -8.12
CA LEU A 78 -7.28 5.68 -8.71
C LEU A 78 -8.44 5.55 -7.72
N SER A 79 -9.65 5.42 -8.26
CA SER A 79 -10.79 4.89 -7.53
C SER A 79 -10.71 3.37 -7.42
N PRO A 80 -11.37 2.74 -6.43
CA PRO A 80 -11.41 1.28 -6.32
C PRO A 80 -11.96 0.58 -7.57
N ARG A 81 -12.81 1.24 -8.34
CA ARG A 81 -13.46 0.68 -9.53
C ARG A 81 -12.51 0.53 -10.72
N GLU A 82 -11.40 1.24 -10.71
CA GLU A 82 -10.41 1.22 -11.79
C GLU A 82 -9.38 0.10 -11.60
N LEU A 83 -9.32 -0.52 -10.42
CA LEU A 83 -8.30 -1.50 -10.06
C LEU A 83 -8.20 -2.68 -11.02
N ASP A 84 -9.30 -3.38 -11.27
CA ASP A 84 -9.31 -4.54 -12.18
C ASP A 84 -9.02 -4.12 -13.63
N GLY A 85 -9.50 -2.94 -14.05
CA GLY A 85 -9.25 -2.41 -15.40
C GLY A 85 -7.78 -2.04 -15.64
N GLU A 86 -7.07 -1.66 -14.58
CA GLU A 86 -5.63 -1.36 -14.58
C GLU A 86 -4.78 -2.61 -14.27
N GLY A 87 -5.41 -3.79 -14.14
CA GLY A 87 -4.71 -5.07 -13.95
C GLY A 87 -4.02 -5.20 -12.59
N ILE A 88 -4.49 -4.47 -11.57
CA ILE A 88 -3.91 -4.54 -10.23
C ILE A 88 -4.17 -5.91 -9.62
N ALA A 89 -3.10 -6.60 -9.25
CA ALA A 89 -3.18 -7.93 -8.66
C ALA A 89 -3.36 -7.85 -7.14
N THR A 90 -2.67 -6.92 -6.48
CA THR A 90 -2.67 -6.79 -5.01
C THR A 90 -2.83 -5.33 -4.59
N ALA A 91 -3.64 -5.10 -3.55
CA ALA A 91 -3.71 -3.83 -2.85
C ALA A 91 -3.21 -3.98 -1.40
N ILE A 92 -2.20 -3.18 -1.04
CA ILE A 92 -1.66 -3.11 0.33
C ILE A 92 -2.49 -2.12 1.15
N LEU A 93 -3.11 -2.60 2.22
CA LEU A 93 -3.86 -1.78 3.16
C LEU A 93 -2.99 -1.37 4.35
N LEU A 94 -2.78 -0.06 4.50
CA LEU A 94 -1.95 0.50 5.58
C LEU A 94 -2.73 0.82 6.88
N ASN A 95 -4.05 0.70 6.84
CA ASN A 95 -4.91 0.96 7.99
C ASN A 95 -5.94 -0.16 8.17
N PRO A 96 -5.71 -1.10 9.12
CA PRO A 96 -6.58 -2.26 9.33
C PRO A 96 -8.01 -1.88 9.71
N ASN A 97 -8.23 -0.67 10.24
CA ASN A 97 -9.56 -0.21 10.62
C ASN A 97 -10.56 -0.19 9.45
N TYR A 98 -10.07 -0.13 8.20
CA TYR A 98 -10.91 -0.14 7.00
C TYR A 98 -10.95 -1.50 6.30
N GLU A 99 -10.32 -2.54 6.87
CA GLU A 99 -10.21 -3.85 6.21
C GLU A 99 -11.56 -4.41 5.81
N GLN A 100 -12.49 -4.53 6.77
CA GLN A 100 -13.78 -5.16 6.51
C GLN A 100 -14.57 -4.40 5.44
N GLU A 101 -14.66 -3.09 5.55
CA GLU A 101 -15.36 -2.23 4.58
C GLU A 101 -14.77 -2.37 3.17
N ILE A 102 -13.44 -2.40 3.06
CA ILE A 102 -12.75 -2.54 1.77
C ILE A 102 -12.97 -3.94 1.19
N ARG A 103 -12.90 -5.00 2.01
CA ARG A 103 -13.18 -6.37 1.57
C ARG A 103 -14.61 -6.50 1.05
N ASP A 104 -15.59 -5.96 1.77
CA ASP A 104 -17.00 -5.99 1.37
C ASP A 104 -17.21 -5.22 0.06
N MET A 105 -16.53 -4.09 -0.12
CA MET A 105 -16.55 -3.31 -1.35
C MET A 105 -16.00 -4.08 -2.54
N LEU A 106 -14.80 -4.67 -2.39
CA LEU A 106 -14.16 -5.46 -3.45
C LEU A 106 -15.03 -6.66 -3.85
N ALA A 107 -15.58 -7.37 -2.86
CA ALA A 107 -16.49 -8.49 -3.08
C ALA A 107 -17.78 -8.06 -3.81
N GLY A 108 -18.37 -6.93 -3.40
CA GLY A 108 -19.56 -6.36 -4.05
C GLY A 108 -19.34 -5.96 -5.51
N SER A 109 -18.11 -5.56 -5.87
CA SER A 109 -17.70 -5.27 -7.25
C SER A 109 -17.22 -6.49 -8.04
N GLN A 110 -17.19 -7.69 -7.43
CA GLN A 110 -16.59 -8.90 -8.01
C GLN A 110 -15.12 -8.70 -8.42
N SER A 111 -14.39 -7.87 -7.66
CA SER A 111 -12.99 -7.57 -7.91
C SER A 111 -12.12 -8.79 -7.63
N SER A 112 -11.10 -8.98 -8.47
CA SER A 112 -10.11 -10.06 -8.33
C SER A 112 -8.91 -9.68 -7.47
N VAL A 113 -8.83 -8.41 -7.04
CA VAL A 113 -7.71 -7.84 -6.29
C VAL A 113 -7.56 -8.53 -4.94
N ASN A 114 -6.34 -9.00 -4.66
CA ASN A 114 -5.98 -9.50 -3.33
C ASN A 114 -5.70 -8.34 -2.37
N LEU A 115 -6.39 -8.29 -1.22
CA LEU A 115 -6.15 -7.29 -0.18
C LEU A 115 -5.22 -7.84 0.91
N VAL A 116 -4.05 -7.21 1.05
CA VAL A 116 -3.00 -7.60 2.01
C VAL A 116 -2.78 -6.51 3.04
N LEU A 117 -2.63 -6.87 4.31
CA LEU A 117 -2.28 -5.95 5.39
C LEU A 117 -0.77 -5.91 5.58
N THR A 118 -0.24 -4.76 5.99
CA THR A 118 1.18 -4.59 6.33
C THR A 118 1.65 -5.41 7.54
N ASP A 119 0.70 -5.91 8.34
CA ASP A 119 0.99 -6.52 9.64
C ASP A 119 0.90 -8.07 9.58
N GLN A 120 0.49 -8.62 8.43
CA GLN A 120 0.13 -10.04 8.25
C GLN A 120 1.14 -10.86 7.43
N VAL A 121 2.29 -10.30 7.03
CA VAL A 121 3.29 -11.05 6.25
C VAL A 121 4.31 -11.72 7.15
N GLY A 122 3.95 -12.94 7.56
CA GLY A 122 4.77 -13.92 8.26
C GLY A 122 4.15 -15.33 8.30
N ALA A 123 3.06 -15.57 7.56
CA ALA A 123 2.28 -16.81 7.63
C ALA A 123 2.04 -17.44 6.24
N ILE A 124 3.02 -17.34 5.34
CA ILE A 124 3.11 -18.26 4.21
C ILE A 124 4.41 -19.04 4.41
N SER A 125 4.29 -20.14 5.14
CA SER A 125 5.25 -21.24 5.24
C SER A 125 4.56 -22.49 4.71
#